data_AF-A0A5C5G7Z6-F1
#
_entry.id   AF-A0A5C5G7Z6-F1
#
_cell.length_a   1.000
_cell.length_b   1.000
_cell.length_c   1.000
_cell.angle_alpha   90.00
_cell.angle_beta   90.00
_cell.angle_gamma   90.00
#
_symmetry.space_group_name_H-M   'P 1'
#
loop_
_entity.id
_entity.type
_entity.pdbx_description
1 polymer ?
#
loop_
_entity_poly.entity_id
_entity_poly.type
_entity_poly.pdbx_seq_one_letter_code
_entity_poly.pdbx_strand_id
1 'polypeptide(L)'
;MNPVQYGAACQALVDTFDALECGQKDHKYWGDDAVATVRAEIKVHYIAEQNRRCCYCGREYPTDNNAVWDGEHIIAKKIAPHFMFEPRNLAASCKDCNIAKGDDEVRTNPKRKSFPDEAKHYKIVHPHFDNYHDHIRWYGDVVKPLSPKGAELVGMCKLWRFGITKAGAEVTPPNPLVDGLIGVMMDPQADALTKEVAIEAYKTYVRAQPQKAAD
;
A
#
# COMPACT_ATOMS: atom_id res chain seq x y z
N MET A 1 6.00 14.87 3.60
CA MET A 1 7.11 14.34 2.80
C MET A 1 7.44 15.34 1.71
N ASN A 2 8.69 15.77 1.63
CA ASN A 2 9.18 16.65 0.58
C ASN A 2 9.43 15.85 -0.70
N PRO A 3 8.92 16.29 -1.86
CA PRO A 3 9.20 15.62 -3.12
C PRO A 3 10.68 15.76 -3.52
N VAL A 4 11.21 14.75 -4.23
CA VAL A 4 12.58 14.79 -4.76
C VAL A 4 12.77 16.00 -5.69
N GLN A 5 13.93 16.65 -5.57
CA GLN A 5 14.41 17.66 -6.50
C GLN A 5 15.59 17.07 -7.25
N TYR A 6 15.46 16.90 -8.56
CA TYR A 6 16.50 16.24 -9.35
C TYR A 6 17.71 17.16 -9.57
N GLY A 7 18.92 16.60 -9.47
CA GLY A 7 20.14 17.24 -9.92
C GLY A 7 20.09 17.49 -11.44
N ALA A 8 20.84 18.49 -11.91
CA ALA A 8 20.74 18.98 -13.30
C ALA A 8 20.82 17.89 -14.39
N ALA A 9 21.71 16.90 -14.22
CA ALA A 9 21.84 15.79 -15.17
C ALA A 9 20.62 14.86 -15.17
N CYS A 10 20.08 14.53 -13.99
CA CYS A 10 18.88 13.71 -13.85
C CYS A 10 17.63 14.48 -14.32
N GLN A 11 17.55 15.78 -14.04
CA GLN A 11 16.47 16.64 -14.50
C GLN A 11 16.40 16.66 -16.03
N ALA A 12 17.53 16.76 -16.73
CA ALA A 12 17.55 16.73 -18.19
C ALA A 12 16.99 15.41 -18.78
N LEU A 13 17.26 14.27 -18.13
CA LEU A 13 16.70 12.97 -18.53
C LEU A 13 15.19 12.90 -18.29
N VAL A 14 14.74 13.40 -17.13
CA VAL A 14 13.31 13.49 -16.77
C VAL A 14 12.58 14.40 -17.76
N ASP A 15 13.11 15.59 -18.05
CA ASP A 15 12.53 16.55 -18.98
C ASP A 15 12.43 15.98 -20.39
N THR A 16 13.46 15.22 -20.82
CA THR A 16 13.44 14.53 -22.12
C THR A 16 12.29 13.54 -22.21
N PHE A 17 12.05 12.76 -21.15
CA PHE A 17 10.92 11.83 -21.09
C PHE A 17 9.58 12.55 -21.01
N ASP A 18 9.49 13.61 -20.21
CA ASP A 18 8.25 14.36 -19.99
C ASP A 18 7.81 15.15 -21.23
N ALA A 19 8.76 15.56 -22.08
CA ALA A 19 8.50 16.18 -23.38
C ALA A 19 7.92 15.22 -24.42
N LEU A 20 7.97 13.90 -24.22
CA LEU A 20 7.38 12.93 -25.14
C LEU A 20 5.84 13.04 -25.17
N GLU A 21 5.27 12.82 -26.36
CA GLU A 21 3.82 12.70 -26.49
C GLU A 21 3.28 11.54 -25.66
N CYS A 22 2.04 11.64 -25.17
CA CYS A 22 1.47 10.66 -24.25
C CYS A 22 1.51 9.21 -24.79
N GLY A 23 1.39 9.03 -26.11
CA GLY A 23 1.45 7.71 -26.76
C GLY A 23 2.86 7.12 -26.90
N GLN A 24 3.91 7.93 -26.68
CA GLN A 24 5.32 7.52 -26.77
C GLN A 24 5.93 7.21 -25.40
N LYS A 25 5.27 7.61 -24.32
CA LYS A 25 5.71 7.34 -22.94
C LYS A 25 5.51 5.87 -22.60
N ASP A 26 6.60 5.11 -22.59
CA ASP A 26 6.60 3.68 -22.22
C ASP A 26 7.11 3.49 -20.79
N HIS A 27 6.33 2.77 -19.97
CA HIS A 27 6.71 2.34 -18.62
C HIS A 27 8.04 1.57 -18.54
N LYS A 28 8.48 0.95 -19.63
CA LYS A 28 9.76 0.23 -19.71
C LYS A 28 10.97 1.14 -19.62
N TYR A 29 10.83 2.44 -19.91
CA TYR A 29 11.93 3.40 -19.82
C TYR A 29 12.53 3.47 -18.40
N TRP A 30 11.72 3.22 -17.36
CA TRP A 30 12.21 3.06 -15.99
C TRP A 30 13.33 2.01 -15.85
N GLY A 31 13.32 0.97 -16.68
CA GLY A 31 14.33 -0.09 -16.66
C GLY A 31 15.62 0.25 -17.39
N ASP A 32 15.63 1.33 -18.18
CA ASP A 32 16.76 1.71 -19.03
C ASP A 32 17.98 2.12 -18.20
N ASP A 33 19.17 1.75 -18.67
CA ASP A 33 20.44 2.11 -18.04
C ASP A 33 20.68 3.63 -18.08
N ALA A 34 20.12 4.33 -19.09
CA ALA A 34 20.17 5.78 -19.20
C ALA A 34 19.58 6.49 -17.97
N VAL A 35 18.58 5.90 -17.31
CA VAL A 35 17.93 6.47 -16.10
C VAL A 35 18.34 5.78 -14.81
N ALA A 36 19.42 4.99 -14.82
CA ALA A 36 19.94 4.36 -13.60
C ALA A 36 20.28 5.38 -12.50
N THR A 37 20.85 6.53 -12.89
CA THR A 37 21.17 7.65 -11.98
C THR A 37 19.93 8.29 -11.39
N VAL A 38 18.89 8.53 -12.21
CA VAL A 38 17.59 9.07 -11.76
C VAL A 38 16.96 8.15 -10.72
N ARG A 39 16.95 6.83 -10.98
CA ARG A 39 16.43 5.83 -10.04
C ARG A 39 17.20 5.82 -8.72
N ALA A 40 18.52 5.93 -8.77
CA ALA A 40 19.37 5.98 -7.59
C ALA A 40 19.05 7.23 -6.75
N GLU A 41 18.92 8.39 -7.39
CA GLU A 41 18.61 9.66 -6.74
C GLU A 41 17.23 9.65 -6.05
N ILE A 42 16.19 9.19 -6.76
CA ILE A 42 14.84 9.00 -6.19
C ILE A 42 14.90 8.14 -4.93
N LYS A 43 15.62 7.02 -5.01
CA LYS A 43 15.68 6.04 -3.94
C LYS A 43 16.43 6.57 -2.73
N VAL A 44 17.59 7.19 -2.93
CA VAL A 44 18.37 7.84 -1.85
C VAL A 44 17.53 8.91 -1.16
N HIS A 45 16.86 9.77 -1.92
CA HIS A 45 16.00 10.83 -1.40
C HIS A 45 14.87 10.27 -0.53
N TYR A 46 14.05 9.36 -1.07
CA TYR A 46 12.86 8.90 -0.35
C TYR A 46 13.16 7.95 0.81
N ILE A 47 14.26 7.20 0.78
CA ILE A 47 14.69 6.43 1.96
C ILE A 47 15.01 7.38 3.12
N ALA A 48 15.74 8.47 2.85
CA ALA A 48 16.10 9.45 3.86
C ALA A 48 14.87 10.24 4.36
N GLU A 49 14.09 10.81 3.44
CA GLU A 49 12.91 11.62 3.75
C GLU A 49 11.83 10.83 4.51
N GLN A 50 11.71 9.52 4.27
CA GLN A 50 10.79 8.65 5.00
C GLN A 50 11.40 8.05 6.27
N ASN A 51 12.58 8.50 6.70
CA ASN A 51 13.29 7.98 7.87
C ASN A 51 13.44 6.45 7.86
N ARG A 52 13.80 5.89 6.69
CA ARG A 52 13.91 4.45 6.47
C ARG A 52 12.64 3.69 6.84
N ARG A 53 11.47 4.28 6.57
CA ARG A 53 10.16 3.62 6.71
C ARG A 53 9.51 3.39 5.35
N CYS A 54 8.89 2.23 5.18
CA CYS A 54 8.11 1.92 3.98
C CYS A 54 6.86 2.82 3.93
N CYS A 55 6.58 3.41 2.77
CA CYS A 55 5.41 4.29 2.57
C CYS A 55 4.05 3.61 2.80
N TYR A 56 4.01 2.27 2.76
CA TYR A 56 2.76 1.49 2.91
C TYR A 56 2.62 0.80 4.26
N CYS A 57 3.60 -0.01 4.67
CA CYS A 57 3.52 -0.68 5.97
C CYS A 57 3.99 0.20 7.12
N GLY A 58 4.63 1.35 6.86
CA GLY A 58 5.14 2.24 7.89
C GLY A 58 6.27 1.65 8.74
N ARG A 59 6.69 0.41 8.50
CA ARG A 59 7.76 -0.26 9.24
C ARG A 59 9.10 0.32 8.88
N GLU A 60 9.94 0.43 9.89
CA GLU A 60 11.32 0.86 9.76
C GLU A 60 12.21 -0.33 9.40
N TYR A 61 13.09 -0.12 8.42
CA TYR A 61 14.16 -1.05 8.09
C TYR A 61 15.47 -0.31 8.28
N PRO A 62 16.15 -0.44 9.44
CA PRO A 62 17.32 0.34 9.80
C PRO A 62 18.56 -0.18 9.06
N THR A 63 18.56 -0.08 7.74
CA THR A 63 19.64 -0.51 6.86
C THR A 63 19.83 0.50 5.74
N ASP A 64 21.09 0.74 5.43
CA ASP A 64 21.50 1.54 4.27
C ASP A 64 21.70 0.66 3.03
N ASN A 65 21.43 -0.66 3.15
CA ASN A 65 21.41 -1.55 2.01
C ASN A 65 20.21 -1.25 1.12
N ASN A 66 20.47 -0.57 0.01
CA ASN A 66 19.47 -0.25 -1.01
C ASN A 66 18.73 -1.49 -1.51
N ALA A 67 19.27 -2.71 -1.43
CA ALA A 67 18.59 -3.93 -1.88
C ALA A 67 17.30 -4.24 -1.09
N VAL A 68 17.04 -3.62 0.06
CA VAL A 68 15.78 -3.82 0.83
C VAL A 68 14.64 -2.94 0.31
N TRP A 69 15.00 -1.84 -0.35
CA TRP A 69 14.09 -0.79 -0.76
C TRP A 69 13.81 -0.86 -2.26
N ASP A 70 12.62 -0.45 -2.67
CA ASP A 70 12.28 -0.17 -4.07
C ASP A 70 11.86 1.29 -4.22
N GLY A 71 12.13 1.86 -5.41
CA GLY A 71 11.54 3.13 -5.83
C GLY A 71 10.09 2.89 -6.26
N GLU A 72 9.15 3.29 -5.42
CA GLU A 72 7.73 3.06 -5.58
C GLU A 72 7.10 4.09 -6.50
N HIS A 73 6.16 3.65 -7.33
CA HIS A 73 5.23 4.53 -8.02
C HIS A 73 3.84 4.34 -7.43
N ILE A 74 3.32 5.35 -6.73
CA ILE A 74 2.02 5.25 -6.06
C ILE A 74 0.93 4.94 -7.10
N ILE A 75 0.89 5.70 -8.19
CA ILE A 75 0.19 5.34 -9.42
C ILE A 75 1.14 4.53 -10.28
N ALA A 76 0.78 3.27 -10.54
CA ALA A 76 1.63 2.35 -11.27
C ALA A 76 2.04 2.92 -12.64
N LYS A 77 3.34 2.93 -12.93
CA LYS A 77 3.89 3.41 -14.21
C LYS A 77 3.33 2.67 -15.42
N LYS A 78 2.89 1.42 -15.26
CA LYS A 78 2.25 0.64 -16.33
C LYS A 78 0.86 1.18 -16.70
N ILE A 79 0.13 1.73 -15.73
CA ILE A 79 -1.19 2.34 -15.93
C ILE A 79 -1.04 3.78 -16.43
N ALA A 80 -0.14 4.55 -15.82
CA ALA A 80 0.03 5.97 -16.11
C ALA A 80 1.52 6.31 -16.29
N PRO A 81 2.14 5.92 -17.43
CA PRO A 81 3.57 6.18 -17.66
C PRO A 81 3.90 7.68 -17.71
N HIS A 82 2.92 8.54 -17.98
CA HIS A 82 3.05 9.99 -17.94
C HIS A 82 3.21 10.58 -16.52
N PHE A 83 3.03 9.78 -15.47
CA PHE A 83 3.38 10.16 -14.10
C PHE A 83 4.61 9.43 -13.57
N MET A 84 5.42 8.83 -14.45
CA MET A 84 6.57 8.02 -14.04
C MET A 84 7.57 8.81 -13.18
N PHE A 85 7.92 10.03 -13.60
CA PHE A 85 8.89 10.86 -12.90
C PHE A 85 8.28 12.02 -12.11
N GLU A 86 6.94 12.08 -11.99
CA GLU A 86 6.27 13.07 -11.14
C GLU A 86 6.73 12.86 -9.69
N PRO A 87 7.42 13.83 -9.07
CA PRO A 87 8.01 13.63 -7.74
C PRO A 87 6.99 13.19 -6.70
N ARG A 88 5.77 13.77 -6.72
CA ARG A 88 4.70 13.40 -5.77
C ARG A 88 4.06 12.05 -6.06
N ASN A 89 4.37 11.40 -7.18
CA ASN A 89 3.99 10.01 -7.46
C ASN A 89 5.02 8.99 -6.96
N LEU A 90 6.16 9.44 -6.44
CA LEU A 90 7.29 8.60 -6.08
C LEU A 90 7.47 8.51 -4.55
N ALA A 91 7.96 7.36 -4.09
CA ALA A 91 8.23 7.08 -2.68
C ALA A 91 9.25 5.93 -2.54
N ALA A 92 9.64 5.59 -1.32
CA ALA A 92 10.37 4.36 -1.02
C ALA A 92 9.43 3.32 -0.37
N SER A 93 9.40 2.10 -0.91
CA SER A 93 8.63 0.99 -0.35
C SER A 93 9.56 -0.19 -0.03
N CYS A 94 9.15 -1.05 0.90
CA CYS A 94 9.78 -2.36 1.02
C CYS A 94 9.31 -3.27 -0.12
N LYS A 95 10.15 -4.23 -0.52
CA LYS A 95 9.86 -5.15 -1.63
C LYS A 95 8.51 -5.84 -1.50
N ASP A 96 8.21 -6.38 -0.32
CA ASP A 96 6.97 -7.13 -0.11
C ASP A 96 5.72 -6.27 -0.34
N CYS A 97 5.74 -5.00 0.07
CA CYS A 97 4.59 -4.11 -0.11
C CYS A 97 4.47 -3.64 -1.57
N ASN A 98 5.60 -3.33 -2.22
CA ASN A 98 5.62 -2.99 -3.65
C ASN A 98 5.03 -4.14 -4.49
N ILE A 99 5.51 -5.37 -4.25
CA ILE A 99 5.04 -6.58 -4.92
C ILE A 99 3.56 -6.84 -4.63
N ALA A 100 3.13 -6.69 -3.37
CA ALA A 100 1.75 -6.94 -2.98
C ALA A 100 0.76 -5.96 -3.64
N LYS A 101 1.12 -4.67 -3.71
CA LYS A 101 0.34 -3.65 -4.41
C LYS A 101 0.35 -3.88 -5.93
N GLY A 102 1.52 -4.21 -6.48
CA GLY A 102 1.70 -4.38 -7.91
C GLY A 102 1.23 -3.18 -8.74
N ASP A 103 0.45 -3.48 -9.77
CA ASP A 103 -0.10 -2.50 -10.71
C ASP A 103 -1.54 -2.08 -10.35
N ASP A 104 -2.02 -2.28 -9.12
CA ASP A 104 -3.41 -1.97 -8.76
C ASP A 104 -3.76 -0.47 -8.91
N GLU A 105 -4.98 -0.18 -9.37
CA GLU A 105 -5.43 1.21 -9.61
C GLU A 105 -5.84 1.91 -8.32
N VAL A 106 -4.98 2.82 -7.89
CA VAL A 106 -5.11 3.59 -6.65
C VAL A 106 -6.00 4.83 -6.77
N ARG A 107 -6.27 5.33 -7.98
CA ARG A 107 -7.02 6.57 -8.17
C ARG A 107 -8.51 6.34 -8.07
N THR A 108 -9.22 7.33 -7.52
CA THR A 108 -10.69 7.35 -7.52
C THR A 108 -11.25 7.64 -8.92
N ASN A 109 -10.55 8.44 -9.72
CA ASN A 109 -10.88 8.70 -11.13
C ASN A 109 -9.69 8.36 -12.07
N PRO A 110 -9.63 7.13 -12.60
CA PRO A 110 -8.55 6.70 -13.50
C PRO A 110 -8.48 7.47 -14.83
N LYS A 111 -9.57 8.11 -15.25
CA LYS A 111 -9.66 8.87 -16.50
C LYS A 111 -9.05 10.27 -16.40
N ARG A 112 -8.68 10.73 -15.20
CA ARG A 112 -8.05 12.03 -14.99
C ARG A 112 -6.71 12.06 -15.73
N LYS A 113 -6.51 13.09 -16.56
CA LYS A 113 -5.26 13.33 -17.32
C LYS A 113 -4.22 14.12 -16.55
N SER A 114 -4.64 15.11 -15.76
CA SER A 114 -3.74 15.86 -14.89
C SER A 114 -3.36 15.04 -13.67
N PHE A 115 -2.18 15.31 -13.11
CA PHE A 115 -1.72 14.60 -11.92
C PHE A 115 -2.70 14.79 -10.75
N PRO A 116 -3.18 13.70 -10.12
CA PRO A 116 -4.03 13.80 -8.94
C PRO A 116 -3.25 14.29 -7.72
N ASP A 117 -3.50 15.53 -7.34
CA ASP A 117 -2.67 16.30 -6.41
C ASP A 117 -3.33 16.56 -5.04
N GLU A 118 -4.36 15.78 -4.71
CA GLU A 118 -5.06 15.88 -3.42
C GLU A 118 -5.36 14.49 -2.87
N ALA A 119 -5.41 14.39 -1.54
CA ALA A 119 -5.73 13.15 -0.82
C ALA A 119 -7.00 12.46 -1.36
N LYS A 120 -8.07 13.21 -1.62
CA LYS A 120 -9.37 12.66 -2.08
C LYS A 120 -9.31 11.96 -3.45
N HIS A 121 -8.24 12.17 -4.22
CA HIS A 121 -8.06 11.55 -5.53
C HIS A 121 -7.57 10.10 -5.45
N TYR A 122 -7.28 9.60 -4.25
CA TYR A 122 -6.72 8.27 -4.02
C TYR A 122 -7.58 7.43 -3.08
N LYS A 123 -7.73 6.14 -3.39
CA LYS A 123 -8.41 5.13 -2.57
C LYS A 123 -7.56 4.65 -1.39
N ILE A 124 -6.24 4.74 -1.51
CA ILE A 124 -5.26 4.33 -0.50
C ILE A 124 -4.56 5.53 0.12
N VAL A 125 -4.00 5.36 1.32
CA VAL A 125 -3.20 6.39 2.01
C VAL A 125 -2.00 6.78 1.14
N HIS A 126 -1.95 8.05 0.76
CA HIS A 126 -0.93 8.60 -0.12
C HIS A 126 0.18 9.25 0.70
N PRO A 127 1.46 8.87 0.53
CA PRO A 127 2.54 9.30 1.42
C PRO A 127 2.86 10.80 1.37
N HIS A 128 2.47 11.48 0.28
CA HIS A 128 2.62 12.94 0.16
C HIS A 128 1.40 13.74 0.63
N PHE A 129 0.20 13.15 0.62
CA PHE A 129 -1.05 13.90 0.78
C PHE A 129 -1.85 13.53 2.02
N ASP A 130 -1.51 12.42 2.67
CA ASP A 130 -2.16 11.95 3.87
C ASP A 130 -1.15 11.80 5.00
N ASN A 131 -1.62 11.99 6.23
CA ASN A 131 -0.88 11.57 7.39
C ASN A 131 -1.16 10.08 7.65
N TYR A 132 -0.09 9.27 7.62
CA TYR A 132 -0.18 7.81 7.80
C TYR A 132 -0.90 7.41 9.10
N HIS A 133 -0.60 8.10 10.20
CA HIS A 133 -1.07 7.74 11.53
C HIS A 133 -2.54 8.06 11.79
N ASP A 134 -3.15 8.87 10.93
CA ASP A 134 -4.60 9.14 10.94
C ASP A 134 -5.39 7.99 10.31
N HIS A 135 -4.72 7.09 9.59
CA HIS A 135 -5.35 6.03 8.80
C HIS A 135 -4.92 4.63 9.21
N ILE A 136 -3.71 4.45 9.75
CA ILE A 136 -3.18 3.13 10.12
C ILE A 136 -2.47 3.19 11.47
N ARG A 137 -2.71 2.17 12.29
CA ARG A 137 -1.97 1.92 13.54
C ARG A 137 -1.53 0.47 13.63
N TRP A 138 -0.32 0.26 14.14
CA TRP A 138 0.24 -1.06 14.42
C TRP A 138 0.21 -1.37 15.91
N TYR A 139 -0.14 -2.61 16.25
CA TYR A 139 -0.02 -3.18 17.58
C TYR A 139 0.87 -4.43 17.47
N GLY A 140 2.17 -4.23 17.70
CA GLY A 140 3.17 -5.23 17.33
C GLY A 140 3.09 -5.51 15.83
N ASP A 141 2.64 -6.72 15.47
CA ASP A 141 2.54 -7.17 14.08
C ASP A 141 1.13 -7.20 13.50
N VAL A 142 0.16 -6.77 14.30
CA VAL A 142 -1.22 -6.63 13.87
C VAL A 142 -1.45 -5.20 13.39
N VAL A 143 -1.93 -5.07 12.16
CA VAL A 143 -2.33 -3.79 11.58
C VAL A 143 -3.80 -3.52 11.83
N LYS A 144 -4.12 -2.30 12.29
CA LYS A 144 -5.48 -1.81 12.45
C LYS A 144 -5.69 -0.60 11.54
N PRO A 145 -6.59 -0.68 10.54
CA PRO A 145 -7.03 0.51 9.82
C PRO A 145 -7.90 1.39 10.74
N LEU A 146 -7.72 2.70 10.64
CA LEU A 146 -8.47 3.72 11.38
C LEU A 146 -9.42 4.51 10.47
N SER A 147 -9.33 4.32 9.16
CA SER A 147 -10.20 4.95 8.15
C SER A 147 -10.51 3.98 7.01
N PRO A 148 -11.53 4.26 6.17
CA PRO A 148 -11.78 3.51 4.94
C PRO A 148 -10.54 3.45 4.03
N LYS A 149 -9.83 4.58 3.90
CA LYS A 149 -8.62 4.70 3.09
C LYS A 149 -7.45 3.86 3.64
N GLY A 150 -7.36 3.75 4.97
CA GLY A 150 -6.45 2.84 5.65
C GLY A 150 -6.81 1.38 5.42
N ALA A 151 -8.10 1.03 5.41
CA ALA A 151 -8.57 -0.33 5.13
C ALA A 151 -8.24 -0.75 3.68
N GLU A 152 -8.46 0.14 2.71
CA GLU A 152 -8.06 -0.07 1.31
C GLU A 152 -6.55 -0.32 1.18
N LEU A 153 -5.72 0.50 1.82
CA LEU A 153 -4.27 0.29 1.81
C LEU A 153 -3.87 -1.04 2.46
N VAL A 154 -4.46 -1.39 3.61
CA VAL A 154 -4.21 -2.65 4.31
C VAL A 154 -4.56 -3.85 3.46
N GLY A 155 -5.69 -3.81 2.74
CA GLY A 155 -6.12 -4.84 1.81
C GLY A 155 -5.20 -4.95 0.59
N MET A 156 -5.03 -3.85 -0.13
CA MET A 156 -4.23 -3.78 -1.36
C MET A 156 -2.79 -4.23 -1.13
N CYS A 157 -2.15 -3.71 -0.09
CA CYS A 157 -0.79 -4.10 0.25
C CYS A 157 -0.71 -5.36 1.11
N LYS A 158 -1.82 -6.08 1.37
CA LYS A 158 -1.90 -7.31 2.18
C LYS A 158 -1.18 -7.20 3.54
N LEU A 159 -1.33 -6.08 4.23
CA LEU A 159 -0.54 -5.76 5.44
C LEU A 159 -0.82 -6.72 6.61
N TRP A 160 -1.95 -7.40 6.61
CA TRP A 160 -2.27 -8.46 7.57
C TRP A 160 -1.27 -9.64 7.54
N ARG A 161 -0.57 -9.86 6.42
CA ARG A 161 0.38 -10.98 6.27
C ARG A 161 1.48 -10.96 7.31
N PHE A 162 1.92 -9.77 7.73
CA PHE A 162 2.99 -9.62 8.73
C PHE A 162 2.60 -10.27 10.06
N GLY A 163 1.33 -10.13 10.47
CA GLY A 163 0.80 -10.80 11.66
C GLY A 163 0.71 -12.32 11.50
N ILE A 164 0.21 -12.79 10.35
CA ILE A 164 0.08 -14.23 10.06
C ILE A 164 1.45 -14.92 10.07
N THR A 165 2.42 -14.37 9.34
CA THR A 165 3.77 -14.93 9.26
C THR A 165 4.42 -15.04 10.63
N LYS A 166 4.27 -14.02 11.49
CA LYS A 166 4.88 -14.05 12.83
C LYS A 166 4.15 -14.95 13.81
N ALA A 167 2.82 -15.05 13.71
CA ALA A 167 2.04 -15.97 14.53
C ALA A 167 2.34 -17.45 14.21
N GLY A 168 3.02 -17.74 13.09
CA GLY A 168 3.19 -19.11 12.59
C GLY A 168 1.87 -19.78 12.27
N ALA A 169 0.80 -19.00 12.06
CA ALA A 169 -0.51 -19.51 11.77
C ALA A 169 -0.51 -20.07 10.34
N GLU A 170 -0.70 -21.37 10.21
CA GLU A 170 -1.14 -21.93 8.93
C GLU A 170 -2.45 -21.26 8.55
N VAL A 171 -2.56 -20.82 7.30
CA VAL A 171 -3.84 -20.34 6.77
C VAL A 171 -4.78 -21.54 6.75
N THR A 172 -5.53 -21.73 7.82
CA THR A 172 -6.57 -22.74 7.87
C THR A 172 -7.63 -22.34 6.84
N PRO A 173 -8.13 -23.28 6.03
CA PRO A 173 -9.26 -22.99 5.15
C PRO A 173 -10.39 -22.37 5.98
N PRO A 174 -11.12 -21.39 5.41
CA PRO A 174 -12.21 -20.74 6.13
C PRO A 174 -13.14 -21.79 6.73
N ASN A 175 -13.43 -21.67 8.03
CA ASN A 175 -14.35 -22.60 8.67
C ASN A 175 -15.76 -22.32 8.12
N PRO A 176 -16.41 -23.25 7.41
CA PRO A 176 -17.67 -22.97 6.73
C PRO A 176 -18.78 -22.48 7.65
N LEU A 177 -18.76 -22.90 8.93
CA LEU A 177 -19.68 -22.41 9.95
C LEU A 177 -19.41 -20.93 10.24
N VAL A 178 -18.16 -20.57 10.51
CA VAL A 178 -17.76 -19.18 10.83
C VAL A 178 -18.05 -18.25 9.65
N ASP A 179 -17.71 -18.69 8.44
CA ASP A 179 -17.98 -17.94 7.21
C ASP A 179 -19.48 -17.74 6.98
N GLY A 180 -20.30 -18.77 7.21
CA GLY A 180 -21.76 -18.66 7.15
C GLY A 180 -22.30 -17.66 8.17
N LEU A 181 -21.79 -17.69 9.41
CA LEU A 181 -22.18 -16.74 10.45
C LEU A 181 -21.79 -15.30 10.09
N ILE A 182 -20.58 -15.09 9.54
CA ILE A 182 -20.14 -13.79 9.04
C ILE A 182 -21.03 -13.30 7.90
N GLY A 183 -21.37 -14.19 6.96
CA GLY A 183 -22.30 -13.89 5.87
C GLY A 183 -23.65 -13.39 6.38
N VAL A 184 -24.24 -14.06 7.38
CA VAL A 184 -25.50 -13.64 8.02
C VAL A 184 -25.37 -12.29 8.73
N MET A 185 -24.27 -12.04 9.43
CA MET A 185 -24.02 -10.75 10.10
C MET A 185 -23.91 -9.59 9.09
N MET A 186 -23.34 -9.86 7.91
CA MET A 186 -23.13 -8.87 6.85
C MET A 186 -24.31 -8.74 5.88
N ASP A 187 -25.33 -9.61 5.95
CA ASP A 187 -26.49 -9.56 5.08
C ASP A 187 -27.39 -8.36 5.46
N PRO A 188 -27.56 -7.35 4.57
CA PRO A 188 -28.43 -6.21 4.83
C PRO A 188 -29.92 -6.60 4.93
N GLN A 189 -30.32 -7.76 4.40
CA GLN A 189 -31.70 -8.26 4.44
C GLN A 189 -31.99 -9.12 5.68
N ALA A 190 -30.97 -9.62 6.39
CA ALA A 190 -31.17 -10.40 7.60
C ALA A 190 -31.72 -9.54 8.75
N ASP A 191 -32.73 -10.08 9.45
CA ASP A 191 -33.36 -9.42 10.59
C ASP A 191 -32.46 -9.40 11.84
N ALA A 192 -32.84 -8.56 12.82
CA ALA A 192 -32.04 -8.33 14.01
C ALA A 192 -31.82 -9.60 14.87
N LEU A 193 -32.85 -10.44 14.99
CA LEU A 193 -32.77 -11.67 15.78
C LEU A 193 -31.82 -12.67 15.11
N THR A 194 -31.93 -12.83 13.79
CA THR A 194 -31.05 -13.71 13.01
C THR A 194 -29.58 -13.29 13.13
N LYS A 195 -29.31 -11.97 13.11
CA LYS A 195 -27.96 -11.43 13.36
C LYS A 195 -27.47 -11.68 14.78
N GLU A 196 -28.33 -11.53 15.78
CA GLU A 196 -27.99 -11.76 17.19
C GLU A 196 -27.66 -13.24 17.46
N VAL A 197 -28.43 -14.16 16.88
CA VAL A 197 -28.14 -15.60 16.91
C VAL A 197 -26.80 -15.90 16.27
N ALA A 198 -26.48 -15.29 15.12
CA ALA A 198 -25.20 -15.47 14.46
C ALA A 198 -24.01 -14.99 15.33
N ILE A 199 -24.18 -13.87 16.02
CA ILE A 199 -23.18 -13.33 16.97
C ILE A 199 -22.96 -14.29 18.14
N GLU A 200 -24.02 -14.80 18.77
CA GLU A 200 -23.88 -15.73 19.90
C GLU A 200 -23.29 -17.08 19.49
N ALA A 201 -23.65 -17.58 18.31
CA ALA A 201 -23.02 -18.76 17.73
C ALA A 201 -21.52 -18.55 17.49
N TYR A 202 -21.12 -17.39 16.97
CA TYR A 202 -19.71 -17.04 16.79
C TYR A 202 -18.96 -16.95 18.12
N LYS A 203 -19.53 -16.26 19.13
CA LYS A 203 -18.94 -16.19 20.48
C LYS A 203 -18.75 -17.58 21.09
N THR A 204 -19.74 -18.45 20.94
CA THR A 204 -19.69 -19.83 21.43
C THR A 204 -18.58 -20.62 20.74
N TYR A 205 -18.46 -20.50 19.42
CA TYR A 205 -17.38 -21.09 18.66
C TYR A 205 -16.00 -20.64 19.16
N VAL A 206 -15.79 -19.33 19.34
CA VAL A 206 -14.50 -18.77 19.83
C VAL A 206 -14.15 -19.30 21.22
N ARG A 207 -15.12 -19.41 22.13
CA ARG A 207 -14.93 -19.97 23.47
C ARG A 207 -14.55 -21.45 23.46
N ALA A 208 -14.97 -22.19 22.43
CA ALA A 208 -14.66 -23.61 22.28
C ALA A 208 -13.28 -23.89 21.68
N GLN A 209 -12.62 -22.88 21.09
CA GLN A 209 -11.28 -23.04 20.54
C GLN A 209 -10.21 -22.99 21.65
N PRO A 210 -9.08 -23.72 21.50
CA PRO A 210 -7.93 -23.58 22.38
C PRO A 210 -7.42 -22.14 22.35
N GLN A 211 -7.55 -21.42 23.46
CA GLN A 211 -7.02 -20.07 23.60
C GLN A 211 -5.61 -20.17 24.20
N LYS A 212 -4.64 -19.47 23.60
CA LYS A 212 -3.33 -19.31 24.24
C LYS A 212 -3.54 -18.54 25.55
N ALA A 213 -2.95 -19.00 26.65
CA ALA A 213 -3.03 -18.29 27.92
C ALA A 213 -2.49 -16.86 27.75
N ALA A 214 -3.14 -15.89 28.40
CA ALA A 214 -2.61 -14.54 28.46
C ALA A 214 -1.26 -14.56 29.20
N ASP A 215 -0.23 -13.99 28.57
CA ASP A 215 1.10 -13.79 29.17
C ASP A 215 1.04 -12.75 30.30
#